data_AF-A0A7W7VDE8-F1
#
_entry.id   AF-A0A7W7VDE8-F1
#
_cell.length_a   1.000
_cell.length_b   1.000
_cell.length_c   1.000
_cell.angle_alpha   90.00
_cell.angle_beta   90.00
_cell.angle_gamma   90.00
#
_symmetry.space_group_name_H-M   'P 1'
#
loop_
_entity.id
_entity.type
_entity.pdbx_description
1 polymer ?
#
loop_
_entity_poly.entity_id
_entity_poly.type
_entity_poly.pdbx_seq_one_letter_code
_entity_poly.pdbx_strand_id
1 'polypeptide(L)'
;MRPLTFSDDKDEEQKWLPGGPQSAVDAFLEFVARHRDVDNTSFGIEDEENEEALLFMFEVGAICRIRWGQNSRNEYRVVTNRGDYRTQASYFVRGGFTALDRHGPWMPDVDSFKRARSAHLRQRAARDAHRGQEAPGGVRDQRGEELRSQFDGSVLRRTHPRELRRRLEVLTYVDGREPTTVAGVTHCGFGNGGGETVNAWFAADGRGLVVTFDHTSALNSSDDARAQAALYDGVPADLLDLVRDVPEADTTLGVSHPDGGTLVAATGIFTFSGPCAMADGLVSRLTEARLGVEDTGVGWLVEGFLAMEDFTPAAVAEAVKWWSAEDIARGFAATAALDHERSATAPLDREAADRFCRIWADAGYNDRWGVHYVLFDSRTLEEAGEDREELLRLIQTLGLERVDAPPGAATGEVWVRTDPRIDAELEHWS
;
A
#
# COMPACT_ATOMS: atom_id res chain seq x y z
N MET A 1 17.58 -0.41 -24.91
CA MET A 1 16.12 -0.18 -24.90
C MET A 1 15.75 0.61 -26.15
N ARG A 2 14.55 0.42 -26.68
CA ARG A 2 14.07 1.02 -27.94
C ARG A 2 12.92 2.00 -27.66
N PRO A 3 12.67 2.99 -28.54
CA PRO A 3 11.52 3.88 -28.40
C PRO A 3 10.20 3.12 -28.37
N LEU A 4 9.25 3.60 -27.58
CA LEU A 4 7.90 3.04 -27.48
C LEU A 4 6.88 4.17 -27.56
N THR A 5 5.68 3.86 -28.05
CA THR A 5 4.55 4.79 -28.05
C THR A 5 3.48 4.23 -27.11
N PHE A 6 3.01 5.02 -26.16
CA PHE A 6 1.85 4.68 -25.33
C PHE A 6 0.62 5.31 -25.94
N SER A 7 -0.48 4.58 -25.98
CA SER A 7 -1.75 5.04 -26.57
C SER A 7 -2.93 4.68 -25.69
N ASP A 8 -4.04 5.39 -25.81
CA ASP A 8 -5.32 5.03 -25.20
C ASP A 8 -6.45 4.89 -26.23
N ASP A 9 -7.66 4.53 -25.79
CA ASP A 9 -8.82 4.39 -26.70
C ASP A 9 -9.46 5.72 -27.12
N LYS A 10 -8.86 6.84 -26.72
CA LYS A 10 -9.23 8.22 -27.10
C LYS A 10 -8.24 8.85 -28.07
N ASP A 11 -7.34 8.05 -28.63
CA ASP A 11 -6.28 8.48 -29.56
C ASP A 11 -5.26 9.45 -28.92
N GLU A 12 -5.14 9.49 -27.58
CA GLU A 12 -4.06 10.21 -26.91
C GLU A 12 -2.78 9.37 -26.93
N GLU A 13 -1.66 9.97 -27.33
CA GLU A 13 -0.39 9.29 -27.50
C GLU A 13 0.75 9.95 -26.70
N GLN A 14 1.60 9.13 -26.09
CA GLN A 14 2.82 9.57 -25.43
C GLN A 14 4.03 8.76 -25.90
N LYS A 15 5.02 9.42 -26.50
CA LYS A 15 6.28 8.76 -26.88
C LYS A 15 7.21 8.64 -25.68
N TRP A 16 7.78 7.46 -25.50
CA TRP A 16 8.83 7.17 -24.54
C TRP A 16 10.16 6.92 -25.26
N LEU A 17 11.21 7.59 -24.80
CA LEU A 17 12.57 7.47 -25.35
C LEU A 17 13.51 6.78 -24.35
N PRO A 18 14.36 5.85 -24.82
CA PRO A 18 15.39 5.24 -23.98
C PRO A 18 16.35 6.26 -23.38
N GLY A 19 16.74 6.06 -22.12
CA GLY A 19 17.71 6.92 -21.43
C GLY A 19 17.12 8.14 -20.72
N GLY A 20 15.79 8.28 -20.70
CA GLY A 20 15.11 9.20 -19.79
C GLY A 20 15.19 8.76 -18.32
N PRO A 21 14.78 9.63 -17.39
CA PRO A 21 14.87 9.37 -15.95
C PRO A 21 13.93 8.25 -15.46
N GLN A 22 12.86 7.97 -16.20
CA GLN A 22 11.84 6.99 -15.81
C GLN A 22 11.88 5.74 -16.68
N SER A 23 11.71 4.57 -16.06
CA SER A 23 11.57 3.31 -16.78
C SER A 23 10.33 3.34 -17.69
N ALA A 24 10.36 2.65 -18.82
CA ALA A 24 9.20 2.62 -19.73
C ALA A 24 7.94 2.04 -19.07
N VAL A 25 8.11 1.11 -18.11
CA VAL A 25 6.99 0.50 -17.38
C VAL A 25 6.33 1.51 -16.45
N ASP A 26 7.13 2.28 -15.71
CA ASP A 26 6.57 3.29 -14.79
C ASP A 26 5.98 4.46 -15.57
N ALA A 27 6.63 4.90 -16.65
CA ALA A 27 6.09 5.94 -17.53
C ALA A 27 4.77 5.51 -18.18
N PHE A 28 4.63 4.24 -18.57
CA PHE A 28 3.38 3.69 -19.08
C PHE A 28 2.28 3.66 -18.00
N LEU A 29 2.60 3.22 -16.79
CA LEU A 29 1.61 3.17 -15.70
C LEU A 29 1.15 4.55 -15.25
N GLU A 30 2.04 5.53 -15.27
CA GLU A 30 1.70 6.94 -15.05
C GLU A 30 0.79 7.46 -16.17
N PHE A 31 1.11 7.15 -17.43
CA PHE A 31 0.23 7.45 -18.56
C PHE A 31 -1.17 6.86 -18.38
N VAL A 32 -1.28 5.59 -17.96
CA VAL A 32 -2.56 4.95 -17.64
C VAL A 32 -3.25 5.66 -16.48
N ALA A 33 -2.54 5.97 -15.40
CA ALA A 33 -3.12 6.62 -14.22
C ALA A 33 -3.69 8.01 -14.54
N ARG A 34 -3.03 8.77 -15.43
CA ARG A 34 -3.45 10.10 -15.86
C ARG A 34 -4.68 10.09 -16.75
N HIS A 35 -4.78 9.12 -17.67
CA HIS A 35 -5.81 9.12 -18.71
C HIS A 35 -7.00 8.19 -18.39
N ARG A 36 -6.91 7.40 -17.32
CA ARG A 36 -8.00 6.50 -16.92
C ARG A 36 -9.23 7.24 -16.44
N ASP A 37 -10.35 6.98 -17.11
CA ASP A 37 -11.69 7.44 -16.77
C ASP A 37 -12.72 6.34 -17.08
N VAL A 38 -13.98 6.52 -16.72
CA VAL A 38 -15.10 5.60 -16.99
C VAL A 38 -15.21 5.27 -18.48
N ASP A 39 -14.94 6.24 -19.35
CA ASP A 39 -15.04 6.07 -20.80
C ASP A 39 -13.72 5.65 -21.46
N ASN A 40 -12.60 5.57 -20.73
CA ASN A 40 -11.28 5.17 -21.25
C ASN A 40 -10.81 3.86 -20.63
N THR A 41 -10.94 2.79 -21.40
CA THR A 41 -10.92 1.42 -20.89
C THR A 41 -9.77 0.58 -21.41
N SER A 42 -9.08 1.06 -22.45
CA SER A 42 -8.01 0.34 -23.13
C SER A 42 -6.77 1.20 -23.33
N PHE A 43 -5.60 0.63 -23.05
CA PHE A 43 -4.30 1.31 -23.12
C PHE A 43 -3.28 0.45 -23.85
N GLY A 44 -2.45 1.04 -24.71
CA GLY A 44 -1.47 0.35 -25.56
C GLY A 44 -0.03 0.72 -25.22
N ILE A 45 0.88 -0.23 -25.42
CA ILE A 45 2.31 0.01 -25.61
C ILE A 45 2.65 -0.49 -27.01
N GLU A 46 3.16 0.39 -27.84
CA GLU A 46 3.52 0.11 -29.23
C GLU A 46 5.02 0.20 -29.43
N ASP A 47 5.51 -0.74 -30.22
CA ASP A 47 6.88 -0.88 -30.66
C ASP A 47 6.88 -0.86 -32.19
N GLU A 48 6.91 0.36 -32.72
CA GLU A 48 6.87 0.62 -34.15
C GLU A 48 8.02 -0.09 -34.90
N GLU A 49 9.19 -0.23 -34.27
CA GLU A 49 10.37 -0.85 -34.87
C GLU A 49 10.18 -2.34 -35.15
N ASN A 50 9.44 -3.04 -34.28
CA ASN A 50 9.19 -4.48 -34.41
C ASN A 50 7.78 -4.81 -34.94
N GLU A 51 6.97 -3.80 -35.23
CA GLU A 51 5.56 -3.95 -35.63
C GLU A 51 4.72 -4.69 -34.57
N GLU A 52 5.01 -4.46 -33.28
CA GLU A 52 4.38 -5.12 -32.14
C GLU A 52 3.66 -4.12 -31.24
N ALA A 53 2.49 -4.49 -30.71
CA ALA A 53 1.84 -3.77 -29.63
C ALA A 53 1.27 -4.70 -28.58
N LEU A 54 1.14 -4.16 -27.38
CA LEU A 54 0.48 -4.79 -26.25
C LEU A 54 -0.64 -3.87 -25.75
N LEU A 55 -1.88 -4.33 -25.88
CA LEU A 55 -3.09 -3.64 -25.48
C LEU A 55 -3.63 -4.23 -24.18
N PHE A 56 -3.98 -3.36 -23.24
CA PHE A 56 -4.50 -3.67 -21.92
C PHE A 56 -5.96 -3.24 -21.84
N MET A 57 -6.89 -4.20 -21.77
CA MET A 57 -8.32 -3.95 -21.67
C MET A 57 -8.78 -4.19 -20.23
N PHE A 58 -8.94 -3.12 -19.47
CA PHE A 58 -9.19 -3.20 -18.02
C PHE A 58 -10.59 -3.70 -17.68
N GLU A 59 -11.61 -3.21 -18.39
CA GLU A 59 -13.01 -3.59 -18.15
C GLU A 59 -13.26 -5.09 -18.41
N VAL A 60 -12.65 -5.61 -19.49
CA VAL A 60 -12.84 -6.99 -19.92
C VAL A 60 -11.87 -7.95 -19.21
N GLY A 61 -10.84 -7.43 -18.53
CA GLY A 61 -9.83 -8.25 -17.87
C GLY A 61 -8.97 -9.03 -18.87
N ALA A 62 -8.51 -8.34 -19.92
CA ALA A 62 -7.79 -8.95 -21.03
C ALA A 62 -6.50 -8.19 -21.35
N ILE A 63 -5.52 -8.93 -21.86
CA ILE A 63 -4.33 -8.37 -22.49
C ILE A 63 -4.29 -8.94 -23.90
N CYS A 64 -4.17 -8.07 -24.90
CA CYS A 64 -4.09 -8.46 -26.30
C CYS A 64 -2.72 -8.04 -26.83
N ARG A 65 -2.02 -8.96 -27.47
CA ARG A 65 -0.80 -8.63 -28.19
C ARG A 65 -1.11 -8.66 -29.68
N ILE A 66 -0.73 -7.59 -30.37
CA ILE A 66 -1.03 -7.33 -31.78
C ILE A 66 0.30 -7.26 -32.52
N ARG A 67 0.45 -8.05 -33.57
CA ARG A 67 1.50 -7.85 -34.57
C ARG A 67 0.83 -7.38 -35.83
N TRP A 68 1.28 -6.28 -36.44
CA TRP A 68 0.86 -5.89 -37.79
C TRP A 68 1.91 -6.31 -38.82
N GLY A 69 1.55 -6.28 -40.12
CA GLY A 69 2.44 -6.68 -41.21
C GLY A 69 1.98 -7.95 -41.96
N GLN A 70 2.90 -8.68 -42.59
CA GLN A 70 2.54 -9.82 -43.46
C GLN A 70 1.92 -11.02 -42.70
N ASN A 71 2.15 -11.11 -41.39
CA ASN A 71 1.59 -12.13 -40.50
C ASN A 71 0.83 -11.50 -39.35
N SER A 72 -0.11 -10.60 -39.67
CA SER A 72 -0.92 -9.94 -38.64
C SER A 72 -1.60 -10.97 -37.74
N ARG A 73 -1.33 -10.90 -36.44
CA ARG A 73 -1.95 -11.78 -35.46
C ARG A 73 -2.34 -11.00 -34.20
N ASN A 74 -3.51 -11.31 -33.69
CA ASN A 74 -3.98 -10.86 -32.39
C ASN A 74 -4.08 -12.08 -31.50
N GLU A 75 -3.39 -12.03 -30.37
CA GLU A 75 -3.48 -13.08 -29.37
C GLU A 75 -3.84 -12.49 -28.02
N TYR A 76 -4.64 -13.24 -27.27
CA TYR A 76 -5.27 -12.75 -26.06
C TYR A 76 -4.74 -13.49 -24.85
N ARG A 77 -4.80 -12.83 -23.70
CA ARG A 77 -4.52 -13.40 -22.39
C ARG A 77 -5.61 -12.99 -21.41
N VAL A 78 -6.06 -13.93 -20.58
CA VAL A 78 -6.94 -13.64 -19.45
C VAL A 78 -6.11 -13.07 -18.31
N VAL A 79 -6.57 -11.95 -17.75
CA VAL A 79 -6.00 -11.38 -16.53
C VAL A 79 -6.55 -12.18 -15.35
N THR A 80 -5.64 -12.80 -14.61
CA THR A 80 -5.94 -13.68 -13.47
C THR A 80 -5.78 -12.97 -12.13
N ASN A 81 -4.97 -11.91 -12.09
CA ASN A 81 -4.75 -11.09 -10.90
C ASN A 81 -4.38 -9.64 -11.31
N ARG A 82 -4.41 -8.70 -10.35
CA ARG A 82 -4.13 -7.28 -10.61
C ARG A 82 -2.67 -7.00 -11.03
N GLY A 83 -1.72 -7.87 -10.68
CA GLY A 83 -0.30 -7.73 -11.01
C GLY A 83 0.04 -8.14 -12.46
N ASP A 84 -0.84 -8.89 -13.13
CA ASP A 84 -0.61 -9.36 -14.50
C ASP A 84 -0.35 -8.21 -15.47
N TYR A 85 -1.04 -7.07 -15.32
CA TYR A 85 -0.86 -5.89 -16.18
C TYR A 85 0.58 -5.35 -16.14
N ARG A 86 1.10 -5.03 -14.95
CA ARG A 86 2.47 -4.54 -14.77
C ARG A 86 3.50 -5.57 -15.22
N THR A 87 3.24 -6.85 -14.92
CA THR A 87 4.13 -7.95 -15.29
C THR A 87 4.25 -8.09 -16.81
N GLN A 88 3.13 -8.10 -17.54
CA GLN A 88 3.16 -8.21 -19.01
C GLN A 88 3.76 -6.96 -19.66
N ALA A 89 3.49 -5.75 -19.13
CA ALA A 89 4.15 -4.53 -19.59
C ALA A 89 5.67 -4.64 -19.45
N SER A 90 6.16 -5.12 -18.30
CA SER A 90 7.60 -5.31 -18.05
C SER A 90 8.24 -6.29 -19.04
N TYR A 91 7.61 -7.44 -19.28
CA TYR A 91 8.13 -8.41 -20.25
C TYR A 91 8.17 -7.83 -21.67
N PHE A 92 7.11 -7.13 -22.10
CA PHE A 92 7.04 -6.55 -23.43
C PHE A 92 8.09 -5.44 -23.64
N VAL A 93 8.25 -4.54 -22.66
CA VAL A 93 9.29 -3.49 -22.68
C VAL A 93 10.69 -4.10 -22.81
N ARG A 94 10.97 -5.19 -22.10
CA ARG A 94 12.29 -5.81 -22.06
C ARG A 94 12.67 -6.57 -23.33
N GLY A 95 11.70 -7.18 -24.01
CA GLY A 95 12.03 -8.08 -25.13
C GLY A 95 10.89 -8.39 -26.10
N GLY A 96 9.85 -7.55 -26.15
CA GLY A 96 8.74 -7.69 -27.07
C GLY A 96 8.00 -9.02 -26.89
N PHE A 97 7.50 -9.57 -28.00
CA PHE A 97 6.77 -10.85 -27.95
C PHE A 97 7.64 -12.03 -27.57
N THR A 98 8.94 -11.99 -27.90
CA THR A 98 9.89 -13.05 -27.54
C THR A 98 9.99 -13.22 -26.02
N ALA A 99 9.95 -12.13 -25.27
CA ALA A 99 9.88 -12.17 -23.81
C ALA A 99 8.51 -12.67 -23.34
N LEU A 100 7.41 -12.17 -23.92
CA LEU A 100 6.04 -12.58 -23.56
C LEU A 100 5.75 -14.07 -23.83
N ASP A 101 6.37 -14.68 -24.85
CA ASP A 101 6.19 -16.10 -25.19
C ASP A 101 6.64 -17.04 -24.06
N ARG A 102 7.59 -16.60 -23.22
CA ARG A 102 8.07 -17.38 -22.06
C ARG A 102 7.10 -17.37 -20.89
N HIS A 103 6.10 -16.49 -20.90
CA HIS A 103 5.26 -16.20 -19.75
C HIS A 103 3.79 -16.45 -20.02
N GLY A 104 3.44 -17.75 -20.15
CA GLY A 104 2.07 -18.28 -20.06
C GLY A 104 1.27 -18.32 -21.37
N PRO A 105 0.09 -18.95 -21.35
CA PRO A 105 -0.63 -19.28 -22.59
C PRO A 105 -1.28 -18.05 -23.22
N TRP A 106 -1.00 -17.86 -24.51
CA TRP A 106 -1.65 -16.89 -25.38
C TRP A 106 -2.73 -17.61 -26.20
N MET A 107 -3.92 -17.03 -26.26
CA MET A 107 -5.06 -17.57 -26.98
C MET A 107 -5.11 -16.98 -28.39
N PRO A 108 -5.27 -17.81 -29.43
CA PRO A 108 -5.14 -17.36 -30.82
C PRO A 108 -6.31 -16.52 -31.31
N ASP A 109 -7.43 -16.49 -30.57
CA ASP A 109 -8.66 -15.82 -30.99
C ASP A 109 -9.54 -15.41 -29.80
N VAL A 110 -10.48 -14.51 -30.09
CA VAL A 110 -11.43 -13.94 -29.12
C VAL A 110 -12.35 -15.00 -28.50
N ASP A 111 -12.74 -16.05 -29.23
CA ASP A 111 -13.63 -17.08 -28.71
C ASP A 111 -12.90 -17.99 -27.73
N SER A 112 -11.64 -18.34 -28.03
CA SER A 112 -10.72 -19.01 -27.11
C SER A 112 -10.52 -18.22 -25.83
N PHE A 113 -10.33 -16.89 -25.94
CA PHE A 113 -10.30 -16.00 -24.79
C PHE A 113 -11.61 -16.01 -23.98
N LYS A 114 -12.77 -15.83 -24.62
CA LYS A 114 -14.08 -15.83 -23.95
C LYS A 114 -14.33 -17.14 -23.20
N ARG A 115 -13.96 -18.28 -23.79
CA ARG A 115 -14.04 -19.60 -23.14
C ARG A 115 -13.14 -19.68 -21.90
N ALA A 116 -11.88 -19.27 -22.03
CA ALA A 116 -10.92 -19.29 -20.93
C ALA A 116 -11.32 -18.35 -19.79
N ARG A 117 -11.76 -17.12 -20.10
CA ARG A 117 -12.27 -16.14 -19.13
C ARG A 117 -13.49 -16.69 -18.40
N SER A 118 -14.45 -17.28 -19.12
CA SER A 118 -15.65 -17.87 -18.52
C SER A 118 -15.32 -19.07 -17.64
N ALA A 119 -14.29 -19.86 -17.98
CA ALA A 119 -13.79 -20.95 -17.13
C ALA A 119 -13.11 -20.40 -15.87
N HIS A 120 -12.27 -19.37 -16.01
CA HIS A 120 -11.61 -18.70 -14.89
C HIS A 120 -12.62 -18.07 -13.92
N LEU A 121 -13.63 -17.35 -14.42
CA LEU A 121 -14.69 -16.76 -13.60
C LEU A 121 -15.52 -17.84 -12.89
N ARG A 122 -15.84 -18.96 -13.55
CA ARG A 122 -16.53 -20.09 -12.90
C ARG A 122 -15.67 -20.75 -11.83
N GLN A 123 -14.37 -20.92 -12.06
CA GLN A 123 -13.46 -21.46 -11.05
C GLN A 123 -13.33 -20.52 -9.85
N ARG A 124 -13.27 -19.21 -10.09
CA ARG A 124 -13.29 -18.20 -9.05
C ARG A 124 -14.59 -18.24 -8.26
N ALA A 125 -15.74 -18.20 -8.93
CA ALA A 125 -17.05 -18.32 -8.30
C ALA A 125 -17.23 -19.65 -7.53
N ALA A 126 -16.67 -20.76 -8.01
CA ALA A 126 -16.69 -22.04 -7.31
C ALA A 126 -15.79 -22.04 -6.06
N ARG A 127 -14.63 -21.39 -6.11
CA ARG A 127 -13.78 -21.15 -4.93
C ARG A 127 -14.49 -20.27 -3.92
N ASP A 128 -15.15 -19.21 -4.38
CA ASP A 128 -15.91 -18.29 -3.53
C ASP A 128 -17.15 -18.99 -2.93
N ALA A 129 -17.85 -19.84 -3.70
CA ALA A 129 -18.98 -20.64 -3.23
C ALA A 129 -18.57 -21.76 -2.25
N HIS A 130 -17.40 -22.36 -2.43
CA HIS A 130 -16.85 -23.32 -1.48
C HIS A 130 -16.43 -22.64 -0.18
N ARG A 131 -15.96 -21.38 -0.27
CA ARG A 131 -15.69 -20.51 0.88
C ARG A 131 -16.99 -20.08 1.60
N GLY A 132 -18.09 -19.93 0.86
CA GLY A 132 -19.40 -19.52 1.38
C GLY A 132 -20.31 -20.66 1.90
N GLN A 133 -19.90 -21.94 1.82
CA GLN A 133 -20.70 -23.06 2.35
C GLN A 133 -20.41 -23.42 3.82
N GLU A 134 -19.44 -22.76 4.46
CA GLU A 134 -19.15 -22.89 5.90
C GLU A 134 -19.58 -21.63 6.70
N ALA A 135 -20.87 -21.24 6.67
CA ALA A 135 -21.60 -20.59 7.79
C ALA A 135 -22.95 -19.96 7.36
N PRO A 136 -24.00 -20.00 8.20
CA PRO A 136 -25.28 -19.33 7.93
C PRO A 136 -25.25 -17.86 8.38
N GLY A 137 -24.85 -16.92 7.50
CA GLY A 137 -24.75 -15.48 7.84
C GLY A 137 -24.95 -14.48 6.67
N GLY A 138 -25.44 -14.94 5.52
CA GLY A 138 -25.20 -14.34 4.19
C GLY A 138 -25.70 -12.92 3.86
N VAL A 139 -26.31 -12.16 4.76
CA VAL A 139 -26.65 -10.73 4.50
C VAL A 139 -25.77 -9.78 5.31
N ARG A 140 -25.38 -10.16 6.55
CA ARG A 140 -24.44 -9.36 7.34
C ARG A 140 -23.02 -9.48 6.78
N ASP A 141 -22.66 -10.65 6.27
CA ASP A 141 -21.33 -10.91 5.71
C ASP A 141 -21.08 -10.11 4.42
N GLN A 142 -22.07 -10.03 3.52
CA GLN A 142 -21.96 -9.26 2.27
C GLN A 142 -21.73 -7.77 2.49
N ARG A 143 -22.44 -7.15 3.44
CA ARG A 143 -22.22 -5.73 3.76
C ARG A 143 -20.87 -5.50 4.44
N GLY A 144 -20.43 -6.43 5.29
CA GLY A 144 -19.09 -6.37 5.87
C GLY A 144 -17.99 -6.47 4.81
N GLU A 145 -18.16 -7.35 3.82
CA GLU A 145 -17.27 -7.46 2.66
C GLU A 145 -17.30 -6.20 1.79
N GLU A 146 -18.46 -5.60 1.56
CA GLU A 146 -18.60 -4.34 0.83
C GLU A 146 -17.86 -3.19 1.53
N LEU A 147 -18.05 -3.03 2.85
CA LEU A 147 -17.33 -2.04 3.66
C LEU A 147 -15.81 -2.24 3.60
N ARG A 148 -15.34 -3.49 3.72
CA ARG A 148 -13.91 -3.82 3.58
C ARG A 148 -13.40 -3.51 2.17
N SER A 149 -14.17 -3.81 1.13
CA SER A 149 -13.82 -3.49 -0.26
C SER A 149 -13.76 -1.97 -0.51
N GLN A 150 -14.68 -1.21 0.08
CA GLN A 150 -14.66 0.26 0.02
C GLN A 150 -13.40 0.80 0.71
N PHE A 151 -13.12 0.30 1.92
CA PHE A 151 -11.93 0.68 2.68
C PHE A 151 -10.63 0.29 1.98
N ASP A 152 -10.60 -0.84 1.27
CA ASP A 152 -9.44 -1.27 0.47
C ASP A 152 -9.06 -0.24 -0.61
N GLY A 153 -10.03 0.58 -1.05
CA GLY A 153 -9.81 1.69 -1.96
C GLY A 153 -9.27 2.97 -1.30
N SER A 154 -9.31 3.09 0.03
CA SER A 154 -8.99 4.31 0.76
C SER A 154 -7.51 4.70 0.68
N VAL A 155 -7.22 5.99 0.85
CA VAL A 155 -5.84 6.48 0.96
C VAL A 155 -5.15 5.86 2.17
N LEU A 156 -5.83 5.75 3.32
CA LEU A 156 -5.26 5.13 4.53
C LEU A 156 -4.78 3.69 4.29
N ARG A 157 -5.50 2.92 3.45
CA ARG A 157 -5.07 1.57 3.04
C ARG A 157 -3.82 1.59 2.17
N ARG A 158 -3.68 2.60 1.32
CA ARG A 158 -2.57 2.76 0.36
C ARG A 158 -1.35 3.46 0.98
N THR A 159 -1.55 4.23 2.04
CA THR A 159 -0.47 4.94 2.74
C THR A 159 0.43 3.94 3.44
N HIS A 160 1.72 4.02 3.15
CA HIS A 160 2.76 3.25 3.81
C HIS A 160 2.73 3.50 5.34
N PRO A 161 2.85 2.49 6.23
CA PRO A 161 2.85 2.69 7.68
C PRO A 161 3.89 3.71 8.18
N ARG A 162 5.12 3.68 7.66
CA ARG A 162 6.15 4.71 7.87
C ARG A 162 5.74 6.12 7.44
N GLU A 163 5.17 6.29 6.25
CA GLU A 163 4.74 7.63 5.80
C GLU A 163 3.57 8.13 6.67
N LEU A 164 2.64 7.25 7.01
CA LEU A 164 1.59 7.56 7.97
C LEU A 164 2.19 7.98 9.32
N ARG A 165 3.11 7.19 9.87
CA ARG A 165 3.82 7.53 11.11
C ARG A 165 4.54 8.87 11.00
N ARG A 166 5.29 9.12 9.92
CA ARG A 166 6.01 10.37 9.67
C ARG A 166 5.05 11.56 9.68
N ARG A 167 3.95 11.50 8.91
CA ARG A 167 2.93 12.56 8.91
C ARG A 167 2.32 12.75 10.30
N LEU A 168 1.99 11.67 11.01
CA LEU A 168 1.45 11.75 12.37
C LEU A 168 2.43 12.32 13.39
N GLU A 169 3.73 12.02 13.28
CA GLU A 169 4.79 12.64 14.10
C GLU A 169 4.81 14.15 13.87
N VAL A 170 4.82 14.61 12.61
CA VAL A 170 4.74 16.04 12.27
C VAL A 170 3.48 16.68 12.88
N LEU A 171 2.30 16.09 12.64
CA LEU A 171 1.02 16.64 13.11
C LEU A 171 0.94 16.70 14.64
N THR A 172 1.57 15.76 15.35
CA THR A 172 1.68 15.79 16.81
C THR A 172 2.45 17.03 17.27
N TYR A 173 3.57 17.37 16.61
CA TYR A 173 4.32 18.59 16.90
C TYR A 173 3.61 19.88 16.49
N VAL A 174 2.89 19.86 15.36
CA VAL A 174 2.04 20.99 14.96
C VAL A 174 1.00 21.26 16.05
N ASP A 175 0.41 20.20 16.60
CA ASP A 175 -0.55 20.31 17.70
C ASP A 175 0.09 20.63 19.07
N GLY A 176 1.38 20.98 19.08
CA GLY A 176 2.11 21.41 20.28
C GLY A 176 2.48 20.27 21.24
N ARG A 177 2.39 19.01 20.79
CA ARG A 177 2.71 17.82 21.57
C ARG A 177 3.99 17.16 21.04
N GLU A 178 4.56 16.25 21.82
CA GLU A 178 5.73 15.47 21.39
C GLU A 178 5.36 13.98 21.30
N PRO A 179 5.74 13.28 20.21
CA PRO A 179 5.62 11.84 20.14
C PRO A 179 6.37 11.17 21.30
N THR A 180 5.69 10.28 22.01
CA THR A 180 6.26 9.61 23.19
C THR A 180 6.63 8.18 22.85
N THR A 181 7.87 7.76 23.10
CA THR A 181 8.30 6.39 22.86
C THR A 181 8.53 5.63 24.17
N VAL A 182 7.74 4.58 24.40
CA VAL A 182 7.85 3.71 25.58
C VAL A 182 7.96 2.27 25.11
N ALA A 183 8.94 1.53 25.63
CA ALA A 183 9.16 0.12 25.31
C ALA A 183 9.21 -0.20 23.79
N GLY A 184 9.74 0.71 22.97
CA GLY A 184 9.85 0.53 21.52
C GLY A 184 8.56 0.82 20.73
N VAL A 185 7.54 1.37 21.38
CA VAL A 185 6.29 1.83 20.77
C VAL A 185 6.24 3.35 20.83
N THR A 186 6.09 3.99 19.69
CA THR A 186 5.89 5.44 19.57
C THR A 186 4.40 5.76 19.51
N HIS A 187 3.94 6.58 20.44
CA HIS A 187 2.60 7.18 20.45
C HIS A 187 2.64 8.57 19.83
N CYS A 188 1.76 8.79 18.85
CA CYS A 188 1.49 10.08 18.22
C CYS A 188 0.02 10.44 18.45
N GLY A 189 -0.29 11.70 18.67
CA GLY A 189 -1.66 12.13 18.93
C GLY A 189 -1.89 13.61 18.66
N PHE A 190 -3.01 13.92 18.01
CA PHE A 190 -3.44 15.30 17.77
C PHE A 190 -4.97 15.41 17.78
N GLY A 191 -5.48 16.62 17.99
CA GLY A 191 -6.90 16.95 17.95
C GLY A 191 -7.20 18.20 17.15
N ASN A 192 -8.48 18.42 16.82
CA ASN A 192 -8.92 19.69 16.20
C ASN A 192 -9.36 20.75 17.22
N GLY A 193 -9.25 20.47 18.53
CA GLY A 193 -9.77 21.31 19.61
C GLY A 193 -11.31 21.31 19.76
N GLY A 194 -12.03 20.66 18.85
CA GLY A 194 -13.48 20.47 18.85
C GLY A 194 -13.92 19.15 19.48
N GLY A 195 -13.00 18.33 19.99
CA GLY A 195 -13.31 17.04 20.62
C GLY A 195 -13.14 15.83 19.70
N GLU A 196 -12.73 16.05 18.45
CA GLU A 196 -12.27 14.97 17.57
C GLU A 196 -10.76 14.76 17.76
N THR A 197 -10.31 13.50 17.74
CA THR A 197 -8.91 13.14 17.98
C THR A 197 -8.44 11.97 17.10
N VAL A 198 -7.13 11.95 16.82
CA VAL A 198 -6.42 10.82 16.22
C VAL A 198 -5.29 10.47 17.16
N ASN A 199 -5.19 9.19 17.49
CA ASN A 199 -4.07 8.63 18.22
C ASN A 199 -3.53 7.43 17.46
N ALA A 200 -2.22 7.27 17.47
CA ALA A 200 -1.56 6.15 16.83
C ALA A 200 -0.43 5.62 17.68
N TRP A 201 -0.32 4.29 17.76
CA TRP A 201 0.77 3.60 18.43
C TRP A 201 1.47 2.73 17.39
N PHE A 202 2.75 3.00 17.14
CA PHE A 202 3.57 2.24 16.20
C PHE A 202 4.76 1.59 16.89
N ALA A 203 4.87 0.28 16.78
CA ALA A 203 6.05 -0.46 17.15
C ALA A 203 7.18 -0.25 16.12
N ALA A 204 8.42 -0.48 16.55
CA ALA A 204 9.61 -0.35 15.69
C ALA A 204 9.58 -1.27 14.45
N ASP A 205 8.86 -2.41 14.53
CA ASP A 205 8.68 -3.35 13.42
C ASP A 205 7.66 -2.87 12.36
N GLY A 206 7.07 -1.69 12.55
CA GLY A 206 6.09 -1.09 11.65
C GLY A 206 4.65 -1.52 11.90
N ARG A 207 4.41 -2.42 12.87
CA ARG A 207 3.06 -2.72 13.33
C ARG A 207 2.51 -1.58 14.15
N GLY A 208 1.19 -1.40 14.13
CA GLY A 208 0.58 -0.32 14.88
C GLY A 208 -0.93 -0.33 14.92
N LEU A 209 -1.45 0.59 15.70
CA LEU A 209 -2.88 0.79 15.91
C LEU A 209 -3.17 2.28 15.79
N VAL A 210 -4.11 2.65 14.92
CA VAL A 210 -4.61 4.01 14.77
C VAL A 210 -6.06 4.03 15.25
N VAL A 211 -6.34 4.95 16.16
CA VAL A 211 -7.67 5.17 16.74
C VAL A 211 -8.11 6.58 16.40
N THR A 212 -9.30 6.70 15.82
CA THR A 212 -10.00 7.97 15.64
C THR A 212 -11.13 8.05 16.67
N PHE A 213 -11.41 9.26 17.14
CA PHE A 213 -12.56 9.53 17.98
C PHE A 213 -13.26 10.78 17.47
N ASP A 214 -14.54 10.65 17.14
CA ASP A 214 -15.44 11.74 16.80
C ASP A 214 -16.59 11.77 17.80
N HIS A 215 -16.61 12.79 18.65
CA HIS A 215 -17.61 12.92 19.70
C HIS A 215 -19.05 13.10 19.16
N THR A 216 -19.21 13.53 17.90
CA THR A 216 -20.51 13.73 17.24
C THR A 216 -20.99 12.51 16.45
N SER A 217 -20.10 11.56 16.19
CA SER A 217 -20.42 10.37 15.39
C SER A 217 -21.46 9.48 16.08
N ALA A 218 -22.31 8.84 15.26
CA ALA A 218 -23.24 7.81 15.70
C ALA A 218 -22.54 6.53 16.22
N LEU A 219 -21.22 6.41 16.02
CA LEU A 219 -20.39 5.36 16.59
C LEU A 219 -19.88 5.69 18.00
N ASN A 220 -19.96 6.96 18.44
CA ASN A 220 -19.56 7.33 19.79
C ASN A 220 -20.43 6.57 20.80
N SER A 221 -19.79 5.72 21.58
CA SER A 221 -20.41 4.90 22.63
C SER A 221 -19.59 4.98 23.91
N SER A 222 -18.97 6.13 24.16
CA SER A 222 -18.17 6.39 25.36
C SER A 222 -18.95 6.24 26.69
N ASP A 223 -20.27 6.25 26.64
CA ASP A 223 -21.18 5.97 27.75
C ASP A 223 -21.59 4.49 27.89
N ASP A 224 -21.30 3.65 26.90
CA ASP A 224 -21.54 2.20 26.90
C ASP A 224 -20.23 1.42 26.77
N ALA A 225 -19.69 1.03 27.94
CA ALA A 225 -18.47 0.24 28.07
C ALA A 225 -18.44 -1.03 27.19
N ARG A 226 -19.58 -1.71 27.01
CA ARG A 226 -19.63 -2.95 26.22
C ARG A 226 -19.63 -2.63 24.73
N ALA A 227 -20.41 -1.64 24.29
CA ALA A 227 -20.40 -1.21 22.90
C ALA A 227 -19.03 -0.66 22.48
N GLN A 228 -18.38 0.11 23.36
CA GLN A 228 -17.03 0.63 23.13
C GLN A 228 -16.00 -0.49 23.03
N ALA A 229 -16.02 -1.46 23.94
CA ALA A 229 -15.11 -2.60 23.91
C ALA A 229 -15.32 -3.48 22.65
N ALA A 230 -16.57 -3.68 22.23
CA ALA A 230 -16.89 -4.47 21.04
C ALA A 230 -16.30 -3.90 19.75
N LEU A 231 -15.99 -2.60 19.68
CA LEU A 231 -15.32 -2.01 18.52
C LEU A 231 -13.90 -2.59 18.31
N TYR A 232 -13.22 -2.98 19.40
CA TYR A 232 -11.87 -3.52 19.40
C TYR A 232 -11.81 -5.02 19.05
N ASP A 233 -12.95 -5.69 18.83
CA ASP A 233 -12.95 -7.10 18.46
C ASP A 233 -12.11 -7.35 17.19
N GLY A 234 -11.25 -8.37 17.23
CA GLY A 234 -10.33 -8.72 16.15
C GLY A 234 -9.00 -7.96 16.15
N VAL A 235 -8.79 -7.00 17.06
CA VAL A 235 -7.47 -6.36 17.24
C VAL A 235 -6.50 -7.38 17.90
N PRO A 236 -5.28 -7.57 17.35
CA PRO A 236 -4.26 -8.41 17.96
C PRO A 236 -3.99 -8.01 19.43
N ALA A 237 -3.83 -8.99 20.31
CA ALA A 237 -3.72 -8.75 21.76
C ALA A 237 -2.59 -7.78 22.12
N ASP A 238 -1.44 -7.90 21.46
CA ASP A 238 -0.30 -7.03 21.67
C ASP A 238 -0.53 -5.58 21.22
N LEU A 239 -1.39 -5.35 20.22
CA LEU A 239 -1.83 -4.01 19.83
C LEU A 239 -2.94 -3.48 20.74
N LEU A 240 -3.82 -4.35 21.22
CA LEU A 240 -4.89 -3.99 22.16
C LEU A 240 -4.31 -3.53 23.50
N ASP A 241 -3.22 -4.15 23.95
CA ASP A 241 -2.53 -3.74 25.18
C ASP A 241 -1.97 -2.31 25.11
N LEU A 242 -1.72 -1.76 23.91
CA LEU A 242 -1.24 -0.39 23.72
C LEU A 242 -2.28 0.68 24.04
N VAL A 243 -3.56 0.31 24.06
CA VAL A 243 -4.70 1.20 24.30
C VAL A 243 -5.43 0.88 25.61
N ARG A 244 -4.93 -0.09 26.38
CA ARG A 244 -5.43 -0.41 27.72
C ARG A 244 -4.75 0.45 28.76
N ASP A 245 -5.54 0.96 29.71
CA ASP A 245 -5.07 1.72 30.87
C ASP A 245 -4.12 2.89 30.50
N VAL A 246 -4.30 3.45 29.31
CA VAL A 246 -3.56 4.62 28.85
C VAL A 246 -3.98 5.82 29.71
N PRO A 247 -3.03 6.59 30.27
CA PRO A 247 -3.36 7.79 31.03
C PRO A 247 -4.20 8.76 30.20
N GLU A 248 -5.25 9.32 30.80
CA GLU A 248 -6.02 10.37 30.13
C GLU A 248 -5.12 11.55 29.76
N ALA A 249 -5.32 12.03 28.53
CA ALA A 249 -4.65 13.20 27.99
C ALA A 249 -5.64 13.98 27.11
N ASP A 250 -5.26 15.16 26.65
CA ASP A 250 -6.11 15.99 25.81
C ASP A 250 -6.58 15.31 24.51
N THR A 251 -5.88 14.27 24.06
CA THR A 251 -6.24 13.47 22.88
C THR A 251 -6.76 12.08 23.22
N THR A 252 -6.68 11.61 24.48
CA THR A 252 -7.08 10.25 24.87
C THR A 252 -8.12 10.29 25.97
N LEU A 253 -9.30 9.73 25.66
CA LEU A 253 -10.40 9.58 26.61
C LEU A 253 -10.47 8.12 27.06
N GLY A 254 -10.46 7.86 28.38
CA GLY A 254 -10.59 6.51 28.92
C GLY A 254 -12.07 6.10 29.09
N VAL A 255 -12.44 4.94 28.55
CA VAL A 255 -13.75 4.31 28.78
C VAL A 255 -13.55 3.02 29.57
N SER A 256 -14.41 2.77 30.55
CA SER A 256 -14.34 1.54 31.36
C SER A 256 -14.46 0.30 30.48
N HIS A 257 -13.61 -0.71 30.72
CA HIS A 257 -13.67 -1.97 29.99
C HIS A 257 -14.46 -3.03 30.79
N PRO A 258 -15.29 -3.88 30.15
CA PRO A 258 -16.09 -4.90 30.84
C PRO A 258 -15.27 -5.88 31.70
N ASP A 259 -14.06 -6.20 31.26
CA ASP A 259 -13.14 -7.11 32.00
C ASP A 259 -12.26 -6.39 33.03
N GLY A 260 -12.52 -5.10 33.29
CA GLY A 260 -11.72 -4.24 34.17
C GLY A 260 -10.69 -3.40 33.43
N GLY A 261 -10.24 -2.32 34.08
CA GLY A 261 -9.37 -1.30 33.48
C GLY A 261 -10.13 -0.32 32.57
N THR A 262 -9.38 0.44 31.78
CA THR A 262 -9.91 1.34 30.75
C THR A 262 -9.39 0.99 29.37
N LEU A 263 -10.14 1.38 28.34
CA LEU A 263 -9.71 1.43 26.95
C LEU A 263 -9.83 2.86 26.43
N VAL A 264 -8.97 3.24 25.49
CA VAL A 264 -9.13 4.49 24.76
C VAL A 264 -10.48 4.51 24.00
N ALA A 265 -11.20 5.62 24.09
CA ALA A 265 -12.43 5.83 23.34
C ALA A 265 -12.14 5.91 21.85
N ALA A 266 -13.00 5.27 21.06
CA ALA A 266 -12.79 5.11 19.63
C ALA A 266 -14.14 5.13 18.89
N THR A 267 -14.13 5.78 17.73
CA THR A 267 -15.15 5.66 16.68
C THR A 267 -14.59 4.98 15.43
N GLY A 268 -13.26 4.94 15.27
CA GLY A 268 -12.56 4.13 14.27
C GLY A 268 -11.31 3.49 14.85
N ILE A 269 -11.02 2.26 14.39
CA ILE A 269 -9.93 1.41 14.88
C ILE A 269 -9.31 0.71 13.67
N PHE A 270 -8.04 1.04 13.42
CA PHE A 270 -7.31 0.61 12.25
C PHE A 270 -5.98 -0.03 12.65
N THR A 271 -5.78 -1.27 12.25
CA THR A 271 -4.58 -2.06 12.58
C THR A 271 -3.60 -2.08 11.42
N PHE A 272 -2.31 -2.03 11.75
CA PHE A 272 -1.21 -2.16 10.82
C PHE A 272 -0.42 -3.39 11.25
N SER A 273 -0.52 -4.48 10.51
CA SER A 273 0.26 -5.71 10.68
C SER A 273 0.67 -6.26 9.31
N GLY A 274 0.99 -5.34 8.40
CA GLY A 274 0.83 -5.46 6.97
C GLY A 274 0.02 -4.25 6.48
N PRO A 275 -0.84 -4.39 5.46
CA PRO A 275 -1.68 -3.26 5.06
C PRO A 275 -2.75 -2.93 6.10
N CYS A 276 -3.11 -1.64 6.20
CA CYS A 276 -4.07 -1.11 7.16
C CYS A 276 -5.42 -1.85 7.10
N ALA A 277 -5.97 -2.34 8.20
CA ALA A 277 -7.27 -3.01 8.23
C ALA A 277 -8.16 -2.44 9.33
N MET A 278 -9.47 -2.36 9.07
CA MET A 278 -10.45 -2.07 10.12
C MET A 278 -10.55 -3.26 11.09
N ALA A 279 -10.71 -2.97 12.38
CA ALA A 279 -11.05 -4.00 13.36
C ALA A 279 -12.39 -4.70 12.99
N ASP A 280 -12.50 -5.99 13.27
CA ASP A 280 -13.70 -6.78 12.95
C ASP A 280 -14.93 -6.29 13.73
N GLY A 281 -14.70 -5.84 14.97
CA GLY A 281 -15.69 -5.18 15.80
C GLY A 281 -16.26 -3.91 15.17
N LEU A 282 -15.39 -3.07 14.61
CA LEU A 282 -15.80 -1.88 13.87
C LEU A 282 -16.63 -2.23 12.63
N VAL A 283 -16.19 -3.20 11.82
CA VAL A 283 -16.94 -3.64 10.62
C VAL A 283 -18.32 -4.16 11.00
N SER A 284 -18.40 -4.93 12.10
CA SER A 284 -19.65 -5.45 12.63
C SER A 284 -20.57 -4.32 13.06
N ARG A 285 -20.06 -3.33 13.81
CA ARG A 285 -20.84 -2.19 14.27
C ARG A 285 -21.35 -1.33 13.11
N LEU A 286 -20.51 -1.03 12.12
CA LEU A 286 -20.90 -0.30 10.90
C LEU A 286 -22.00 -1.03 10.14
N THR A 287 -21.88 -2.35 10.00
CA THR A 287 -22.89 -3.20 9.35
C THR A 287 -24.22 -3.16 10.08
N GLU A 288 -24.21 -3.30 11.41
CA GLU A 288 -25.40 -3.32 12.25
C GLU A 288 -26.10 -1.96 12.31
N ALA A 289 -25.33 -0.89 12.50
CA ALA A 289 -25.82 0.48 12.57
C ALA A 289 -26.20 1.07 11.19
N ARG A 290 -25.85 0.35 10.13
CA ARG A 290 -25.98 0.78 8.74
C ARG A 290 -25.21 2.06 8.39
N LEU A 291 -24.04 2.22 8.99
CA LEU A 291 -23.13 3.34 8.80
C LEU A 291 -22.05 3.02 7.75
N GLY A 292 -21.33 4.05 7.30
CA GLY A 292 -20.21 3.97 6.37
C GLY A 292 -18.87 4.25 7.04
N VAL A 293 -17.78 4.14 6.27
CA VAL A 293 -16.41 4.39 6.77
C VAL A 293 -16.22 5.85 7.19
N GLU A 294 -16.95 6.76 6.57
CA GLU A 294 -17.00 8.19 6.89
C GLU A 294 -17.41 8.45 8.35
N ASP A 295 -18.29 7.62 8.92
CA ASP A 295 -18.78 7.77 10.29
C ASP A 295 -17.72 7.43 11.35
N THR A 296 -16.58 6.84 10.95
CA THR A 296 -15.49 6.50 11.87
C THR A 296 -14.71 7.72 12.36
N GLY A 297 -14.91 8.88 11.73
CA GLY A 297 -14.09 10.07 11.93
C GLY A 297 -12.74 10.01 11.19
N VAL A 298 -12.48 8.96 10.39
CA VAL A 298 -11.22 8.83 9.64
C VAL A 298 -11.09 9.82 8.48
N GLY A 299 -12.22 10.36 8.00
CA GLY A 299 -12.28 11.27 6.85
C GLY A 299 -11.35 12.48 7.02
N TRP A 300 -11.28 13.06 8.20
CA TRP A 300 -10.42 14.22 8.48
C TRP A 300 -8.92 13.93 8.34
N LEU A 301 -8.48 12.69 8.57
CA LEU A 301 -7.10 12.24 8.55
C LEU A 301 -6.76 11.93 7.10
N VAL A 302 -7.68 11.24 6.44
CA VAL A 302 -7.57 10.83 5.04
C VAL A 302 -7.61 12.04 4.11
N GLU A 303 -8.68 12.81 4.13
CA GLU A 303 -8.92 13.95 3.24
C GLU A 303 -8.09 15.15 3.65
N GLY A 304 -7.97 15.41 4.95
CA GLY A 304 -7.28 16.57 5.47
C GLY A 304 -5.75 16.44 5.45
N PHE A 305 -5.18 15.23 5.45
CA PHE A 305 -3.72 15.07 5.60
C PHE A 305 -3.06 13.99 4.74
N LEU A 306 -3.67 12.81 4.56
CA LEU A 306 -3.04 11.72 3.83
C LEU A 306 -3.22 11.82 2.31
N ALA A 307 -4.30 12.44 1.84
CA ALA A 307 -4.57 12.65 0.41
C ALA A 307 -3.70 13.75 -0.22
N MET A 308 -2.99 14.55 0.58
CA MET A 308 -2.06 15.55 0.07
C MET A 308 -0.89 14.89 -0.67
N GLU A 309 -0.73 15.27 -1.94
CA GLU A 309 0.42 14.89 -2.79
C GLU A 309 1.71 15.45 -2.17
N ASP A 310 1.73 16.76 -1.88
CA ASP A 310 2.83 17.45 -1.22
C ASP A 310 2.52 17.72 0.25
N PHE A 311 3.11 16.92 1.15
CA PHE A 311 3.00 17.15 2.59
C PHE A 311 4.00 18.23 3.05
N THR A 312 3.63 19.49 2.87
CA THR A 312 4.45 20.68 3.18
C THR A 312 3.76 21.61 4.18
N PRO A 313 4.50 22.50 4.86
CA PRO A 313 3.89 23.51 5.75
C PRO A 313 2.80 24.34 5.07
N ALA A 314 3.01 24.74 3.81
CA ALA A 314 2.05 25.53 3.05
C ALA A 314 0.77 24.75 2.77
N ALA A 315 0.89 23.50 2.31
CA ALA A 315 -0.26 22.64 2.03
C ALA A 315 -1.08 22.34 3.30
N VAL A 316 -0.41 22.09 4.44
CA VAL A 316 -1.09 21.90 5.73
C VAL A 316 -1.83 23.16 6.17
N ALA A 317 -1.24 24.34 5.99
CA ALA A 317 -1.88 25.62 6.33
C ALA A 317 -3.09 25.95 5.45
N GLU A 318 -3.10 25.48 4.19
CA GLU A 318 -4.25 25.63 3.30
C GLU A 318 -5.38 24.64 3.66
N ALA A 319 -5.03 23.40 3.99
CA ALA A 319 -5.99 22.35 4.34
C ALA A 319 -6.68 22.61 5.69
N VAL A 320 -5.97 23.20 6.65
CA VAL A 320 -6.40 23.26 8.05
C VAL A 320 -6.22 24.64 8.65
N LYS A 321 -7.33 25.26 9.05
CA LYS A 321 -7.37 26.67 9.51
C LYS A 321 -7.33 26.87 11.02
N TRP A 322 -7.36 25.80 11.82
CA TRP A 322 -7.35 25.91 13.29
C TRP A 322 -5.94 25.95 13.90
N TRP A 323 -4.91 25.56 13.16
CA TRP A 323 -3.52 25.75 13.56
C TRP A 323 -2.95 27.03 12.96
N SER A 324 -2.05 27.69 13.70
CA SER A 324 -1.34 28.85 13.19
C SER A 324 -0.22 28.43 12.22
N ALA A 325 0.15 29.31 11.31
CA ALA A 325 1.30 29.08 10.42
C ALA A 325 2.62 28.88 11.21
N GLU A 326 2.73 29.47 12.40
CA GLU A 326 3.88 29.32 13.29
C GLU A 326 3.94 27.91 13.89
N ASP A 327 2.81 27.39 14.37
CA ASP A 327 2.72 26.02 14.91
C ASP A 327 3.03 24.98 13.83
N ILE A 328 2.53 25.20 12.61
CA ILE A 328 2.82 24.34 11.46
C ILE A 328 4.31 24.35 11.14
N ALA A 329 4.92 25.53 11.00
CA ALA A 329 6.36 25.64 10.72
C ALA A 329 7.21 24.98 11.82
N ARG A 330 6.83 25.15 13.09
CA ARG A 330 7.49 24.51 14.24
C ARG A 330 7.44 22.98 14.13
N GLY A 331 6.28 22.42 13.79
CA GLY A 331 6.10 20.97 13.71
C GLY A 331 6.99 20.32 12.65
N PHE A 332 7.06 20.90 11.45
CA PHE A 332 7.94 20.42 10.39
C PHE A 332 9.42 20.56 10.72
N ALA A 333 9.81 21.65 11.40
CA ALA A 333 11.20 21.86 11.81
C ALA A 333 11.66 20.84 12.87
N ALA A 334 10.78 20.48 13.81
CA ALA A 334 11.08 19.50 14.85
C ALA A 334 11.39 18.12 14.27
N THR A 335 10.61 17.65 13.30
CA THR A 335 10.86 16.35 12.63
C THR A 335 12.10 16.36 11.75
N ALA A 336 12.37 17.47 11.05
CA ALA A 336 13.58 17.57 10.23
C ALA A 336 14.88 17.47 11.07
N ALA A 337 14.86 18.00 12.29
CA ALA A 337 15.98 17.85 13.24
C ALA A 337 16.14 16.39 13.68
N LEU A 338 15.04 15.69 13.97
CA LEU A 338 15.06 14.28 14.38
C LEU A 338 15.54 13.35 13.26
N ASP A 339 15.13 13.59 12.02
CA ASP A 339 15.59 12.80 10.88
C ASP A 339 17.09 13.00 10.62
N HIS A 340 17.60 14.21 10.88
CA HIS A 340 19.03 14.49 10.82
C HIS A 340 19.81 13.75 11.93
N GLU A 341 19.25 13.66 13.14
CA GLU A 341 19.84 12.91 14.27
C GLU A 341 19.74 11.38 14.07
N ARG A 342 18.64 10.87 13.51
CA ARG A 342 18.43 9.44 13.20
C ARG A 342 19.38 8.95 12.11
N SER A 343 19.65 9.79 11.10
CA SER A 343 20.66 9.54 10.06
C SER A 343 22.10 9.53 10.58
N ALA A 344 22.36 9.94 11.83
CA ALA A 344 23.68 9.88 12.45
C ALA A 344 24.03 8.52 13.09
N THR A 345 23.17 7.50 12.95
CA THR A 345 23.54 6.11 13.29
C THR A 345 24.67 5.61 12.39
N ALA A 346 25.50 4.69 12.90
CA ALA A 346 26.77 4.30 12.29
C ALA A 346 26.66 4.12 10.76
N PRO A 347 27.49 4.82 9.96
CA PRO A 347 27.36 4.79 8.52
C PRO A 347 27.49 3.35 8.01
N LEU A 348 26.61 2.97 7.09
CA LEU A 348 26.72 1.70 6.40
C LEU A 348 28.07 1.60 5.70
N ASP A 349 28.60 0.38 5.59
CA ASP A 349 29.74 0.13 4.72
C ASP A 349 29.34 0.54 3.29
N ARG A 350 29.99 1.59 2.79
CA ARG A 350 29.59 2.24 1.54
C ARG A 350 29.74 1.32 0.33
N GLU A 351 30.75 0.45 0.32
CA GLU A 351 30.96 -0.50 -0.76
C GLU A 351 29.90 -1.61 -0.72
N ALA A 352 29.53 -2.07 0.48
CA ALA A 352 28.45 -3.03 0.65
C ALA A 352 27.08 -2.43 0.31
N ALA A 353 26.81 -1.19 0.69
CA ALA A 353 25.55 -0.50 0.39
C ALA A 353 25.40 -0.28 -1.13
N ASP A 354 26.46 0.19 -1.79
CA ASP A 354 26.50 0.37 -3.24
C ASP A 354 26.26 -0.94 -4.00
N ARG A 355 26.87 -2.05 -3.56
CA ARG A 355 26.60 -3.38 -4.12
C ARG A 355 25.17 -3.85 -3.86
N PHE A 356 24.63 -3.62 -2.67
CA PHE A 356 23.24 -3.94 -2.35
C PHE A 356 22.27 -3.18 -3.27
N CYS A 357 22.46 -1.87 -3.42
CA CYS A 357 21.66 -1.02 -4.29
C CYS A 357 21.75 -1.45 -5.76
N ARG A 358 22.92 -1.90 -6.24
CA ARG A 358 23.07 -2.49 -7.58
C ARG A 358 22.26 -3.76 -7.77
N ILE A 359 22.35 -4.71 -6.83
CA ILE A 359 21.56 -5.95 -6.89
C ILE A 359 20.05 -5.63 -6.81
N TRP A 360 19.67 -4.66 -5.97
CA TRP A 360 18.29 -4.19 -5.90
C TRP A 360 17.82 -3.55 -7.21
N ALA A 361 18.65 -2.73 -7.87
CA ALA A 361 18.30 -2.11 -9.15
C ALA A 361 18.15 -3.16 -10.27
N ASP A 362 18.97 -4.22 -10.25
CA ASP A 362 18.99 -5.26 -11.27
C ASP A 362 17.87 -6.29 -11.10
N ALA A 363 17.55 -6.65 -9.86
CA ALA A 363 16.71 -7.80 -9.55
C ALA A 363 15.69 -7.58 -8.43
N GLY A 364 15.57 -6.36 -7.92
CA GLY A 364 14.72 -6.02 -6.79
C GLY A 364 13.62 -5.00 -7.08
N TYR A 365 12.69 -4.91 -6.15
CA TYR A 365 11.71 -3.83 -6.05
C TYR A 365 11.30 -3.68 -4.59
N ASN A 366 10.67 -2.55 -4.27
CA ASN A 366 9.99 -2.40 -2.99
C ASN A 366 8.64 -3.06 -3.09
N ASP A 367 8.28 -3.91 -2.13
CA ASP A 367 6.95 -4.50 -2.09
C ASP A 367 5.88 -3.40 -2.18
N ARG A 368 4.64 -3.78 -2.53
CA ARG A 368 3.56 -2.81 -2.75
C ARG A 368 3.25 -1.90 -1.54
N TRP A 369 3.87 -2.18 -0.40
CA TRP A 369 3.71 -1.46 0.85
C TRP A 369 4.98 -0.75 1.30
N GLY A 370 6.10 -0.83 0.56
CA GLY A 370 7.44 -0.32 0.88
C GLY A 370 8.07 -0.87 2.17
N VAL A 371 7.53 -1.96 2.72
CA VAL A 371 8.01 -2.55 3.98
C VAL A 371 9.20 -3.48 3.74
N HIS A 372 9.29 -4.04 2.54
CA HIS A 372 10.36 -4.94 2.16
C HIS A 372 11.01 -4.56 0.83
N TYR A 373 12.33 -4.64 0.78
CA TYR A 373 13.06 -4.89 -0.46
C TYR A 373 12.84 -6.36 -0.84
N VAL A 374 12.21 -6.60 -1.98
CA VAL A 374 11.99 -7.93 -2.56
C VAL A 374 13.00 -8.11 -3.67
N LEU A 375 13.95 -9.04 -3.50
CA LEU A 375 15.01 -9.31 -4.47
C LEU A 375 14.88 -10.72 -5.05
N PHE A 376 15.19 -10.84 -6.34
CA PHE A 376 15.09 -12.09 -7.12
C PHE A 376 13.67 -12.66 -7.20
N ASP A 377 12.67 -11.78 -7.31
CA ASP A 377 11.27 -12.18 -7.52
C ASP A 377 11.12 -13.17 -8.68
N SER A 378 10.34 -14.21 -8.42
CA SER A 378 10.02 -15.25 -9.39
C SER A 378 11.22 -16.08 -9.85
N ARG A 379 12.40 -15.91 -9.23
CA ARG A 379 13.57 -16.75 -9.47
C ARG A 379 13.60 -17.94 -8.53
N THR A 380 13.94 -19.09 -9.08
CA THR A 380 14.30 -20.27 -8.31
C THR A 380 15.68 -20.11 -7.67
N LEU A 381 15.99 -20.96 -6.70
CA LEU A 381 17.28 -20.99 -6.02
C LEU A 381 18.46 -21.18 -7.00
N GLU A 382 18.26 -21.93 -8.08
CA GLU A 382 19.25 -22.16 -9.14
C GLU A 382 19.42 -20.95 -10.07
N GLU A 383 18.33 -20.22 -10.36
CA GLU A 383 18.37 -19.00 -11.19
C GLU A 383 18.93 -17.78 -10.45
N ALA A 384 18.76 -17.74 -9.12
CA ALA A 384 19.31 -16.68 -8.29
C ALA A 384 20.78 -16.93 -7.91
N GLY A 385 21.19 -18.20 -7.82
CA GLY A 385 22.60 -18.64 -7.85
C GLY A 385 23.54 -17.86 -6.92
N GLU A 386 24.71 -17.48 -7.47
CA GLU A 386 25.78 -16.79 -6.75
C GLU A 386 25.39 -15.37 -6.32
N ASP A 387 24.59 -14.66 -7.11
CA ASP A 387 24.09 -13.31 -6.80
C ASP A 387 23.26 -13.31 -5.51
N ARG A 388 22.49 -14.38 -5.27
CA ARG A 388 21.73 -14.55 -4.04
C ARG A 388 22.63 -14.77 -2.82
N GLU A 389 23.70 -15.54 -2.96
CA GLU A 389 24.65 -15.74 -1.88
C GLU A 389 25.41 -14.45 -1.54
N GLU A 390 25.75 -13.66 -2.56
CA GLU A 390 26.31 -12.33 -2.39
C GLU A 390 25.36 -11.41 -1.64
N LEU A 391 24.09 -11.34 -2.07
CA LEU A 391 23.07 -10.55 -1.38
C LEU A 391 22.96 -10.92 0.10
N LEU A 392 22.95 -12.22 0.43
CA LEU A 392 22.86 -12.68 1.82
C LEU A 392 24.08 -12.25 2.67
N ARG A 393 25.27 -12.20 2.08
CA ARG A 393 26.47 -11.66 2.76
C ARG A 393 26.37 -10.14 2.95
N LEU A 394 25.84 -9.42 1.96
CA LEU A 394 25.65 -7.96 2.04
C LEU A 394 24.63 -7.60 3.12
N ILE A 395 23.49 -8.30 3.19
CA ILE A 395 22.47 -8.12 4.24
C ILE A 395 23.11 -8.26 5.63
N GLN A 396 23.93 -9.30 5.85
CA GLN A 396 24.63 -9.49 7.12
C GLN A 396 25.65 -8.38 7.39
N THR A 397 26.42 -7.98 6.38
CA THR A 397 27.45 -6.92 6.49
C THR A 397 26.85 -5.56 6.84
N LEU A 398 25.69 -5.25 6.24
CA LEU A 398 24.97 -3.99 6.45
C LEU A 398 24.10 -4.01 7.72
N GLY A 399 23.96 -5.18 8.36
CA GLY A 399 23.08 -5.37 9.51
C GLY A 399 21.60 -5.21 9.16
N LEU A 400 21.21 -5.52 7.92
CA LEU A 400 19.84 -5.45 7.45
C LEU A 400 19.06 -6.69 7.92
N GLU A 401 17.77 -6.51 8.18
CA GLU A 401 16.91 -7.59 8.65
C GLU A 401 16.29 -8.36 7.49
N ARG A 402 16.67 -9.63 7.34
CA ARG A 402 15.99 -10.56 6.44
C ARG A 402 14.75 -11.13 7.11
N VAL A 403 13.64 -11.16 6.38
CA VAL A 403 12.38 -11.78 6.83
C VAL A 403 12.04 -13.02 5.99
N ASP A 404 11.11 -13.83 6.49
CA ASP A 404 10.61 -15.00 5.77
C ASP A 404 9.79 -14.58 4.55
N ALA A 405 9.99 -15.27 3.43
CA ALA A 405 9.23 -15.04 2.21
C ALA A 405 7.77 -15.50 2.40
N PRO A 406 6.78 -14.77 1.85
CA PRO A 406 5.38 -15.10 2.00
C PRO A 406 5.02 -16.42 1.29
N PRO A 407 3.93 -17.09 1.69
CA PRO A 407 3.47 -18.32 1.04
C PRO A 407 3.25 -18.11 -0.47
N GLY A 408 3.93 -18.90 -1.29
CA GLY A 408 3.85 -18.83 -2.76
C GLY A 408 4.97 -18.03 -3.43
N ALA A 409 5.86 -17.40 -2.65
CA ALA A 409 7.11 -16.83 -3.15
C ALA A 409 8.01 -17.90 -3.80
N ALA A 410 8.77 -17.50 -4.81
CA ALA A 410 9.74 -18.39 -5.45
C ALA A 410 10.91 -18.70 -4.50
N THR A 411 11.53 -19.88 -4.63
CA THR A 411 12.53 -20.36 -3.67
C THR A 411 13.83 -19.54 -3.67
N GLY A 412 14.09 -18.77 -4.72
CA GLY A 412 15.22 -17.85 -4.82
C GLY A 412 14.97 -16.48 -4.21
N GLU A 413 13.71 -16.12 -3.91
CA GLU A 413 13.37 -14.80 -3.38
C GLU A 413 14.04 -14.50 -2.03
N VAL A 414 14.42 -13.24 -1.87
CA VAL A 414 14.96 -12.70 -0.63
C VAL A 414 14.18 -11.45 -0.25
N TRP A 415 13.59 -11.49 0.94
CA TRP A 415 12.81 -10.42 1.52
C TRP A 415 13.60 -9.76 2.64
N VAL A 416 13.86 -8.46 2.51
CA VAL A 416 14.64 -7.68 3.47
C VAL A 416 13.78 -6.52 3.94
N ARG A 417 13.64 -6.33 5.25
CA ARG A 417 12.94 -5.16 5.78
C ARG A 417 13.66 -3.89 5.32
N THR A 418 12.90 -2.88 4.91
CA THR A 418 13.47 -1.62 4.42
C THR A 418 14.26 -0.92 5.53
N ASP A 419 15.32 -0.18 5.17
CA ASP A 419 16.21 0.51 6.12
C ASP A 419 16.41 1.96 5.64
N PRO A 420 16.14 2.98 6.48
CA PRO A 420 16.27 4.39 6.09
C PRO A 420 17.64 4.76 5.52
N ARG A 421 18.71 4.08 5.96
CA ARG A 421 20.07 4.32 5.46
C ARG A 421 20.25 3.80 4.04
N ILE A 422 19.56 2.71 3.68
CA ILE A 422 19.53 2.19 2.30
C ILE A 422 18.56 3.01 1.45
N ASP A 423 17.41 3.41 1.99
CA ASP A 423 16.44 4.27 1.30
C ASP A 423 17.11 5.58 0.83
N ALA A 424 17.91 6.21 1.70
CA ALA A 424 18.69 7.40 1.35
C ALA A 424 19.71 7.14 0.22
N GLU A 425 20.35 5.96 0.18
CA GLU A 425 21.24 5.61 -0.92
C GLU A 425 20.46 5.33 -2.21
N LEU A 426 19.30 4.67 -2.13
CA LEU A 426 18.44 4.39 -3.29
C LEU A 426 17.89 5.67 -3.95
N GLU A 427 17.62 6.73 -3.18
CA GLU A 427 17.26 8.05 -3.72
C GLU A 427 18.34 8.66 -4.62
N HIS A 428 19.61 8.24 -4.48
CA HIS A 428 20.70 8.67 -5.37
C HIS A 428 20.78 7.85 -6.67
N TRP A 429 20.03 6.74 -6.75
CA TRP A 429 20.00 5.81 -7.89
C TRP A 429 18.70 5.89 -8.71
N SER A 430 17.65 6.51 -8.16
CA SER A 430 16.44 6.96 -8.89
C SER A 430 16.66 8.31 -9.57
#